data_AF-A0A0S6W5F7-F1
#
_entry.id   AF-A0A0S6W5F7-F1
#
_cell.length_a   1.000
_cell.length_b   1.000
_cell.length_c   1.000
_cell.angle_alpha   90.00
_cell.angle_beta   90.00
_cell.angle_gamma   90.00
#
_symmetry.space_group_name_H-M   'P 1'
#
loop_
_entity.id
_entity.type
_entity.pdbx_description
1 polymer ?
#
loop_
_entity_poly.entity_id
_entity_poly.type
_entity_poly.pdbx_seq_one_letter_code
_entity_poly.pdbx_strand_id
1 'polypeptide(L)'
;MLGQRWSAVLAIVVAGTWQYAGYIMMIYVAALEGVPAELHEAASIDGANAWEKMRHITIPMVAQAFTITMFLTLLNSFKQFDVNFSLTAGGPSTIFMGKPIYGTELLALNIYNSAFVGNKLAMGQARAVIFFLVLVSIALVQVYINKKKEIEM
;
A
#
# COMPACT_ATOMS: atom_id res chain seq x y z
N MET A 1 0.93 -24.03 8.35
CA MET A 1 0.69 -22.79 9.15
C MET A 1 -0.31 -21.83 8.49
N LEU A 2 -0.43 -21.80 7.15
CA LEU A 2 -1.40 -20.95 6.41
C LEU A 2 -2.77 -21.63 6.17
N GLY A 3 -3.12 -22.65 6.96
CA GLY A 3 -4.39 -23.39 6.81
C GLY A 3 -5.62 -22.66 7.32
N GLN A 4 -5.44 -21.59 8.11
CA GLN A 4 -6.53 -20.73 8.59
C GLN A 4 -6.50 -19.38 7.87
N ARG A 5 -7.69 -18.83 7.56
CA ARG A 5 -7.81 -17.60 6.77
C ARG A 5 -7.05 -16.42 7.39
N TRP A 6 -7.16 -16.24 8.70
CA TRP A 6 -6.52 -15.10 9.38
C TRP A 6 -5.00 -15.22 9.44
N SER A 7 -4.45 -16.42 9.69
CA SER A 7 -3.00 -16.60 9.67
C SER A 7 -2.45 -16.39 8.26
N ALA A 8 -3.19 -16.79 7.22
CA ALA A 8 -2.84 -16.56 5.83
C ALA A 8 -2.83 -15.07 5.46
N VAL A 9 -3.88 -14.32 5.83
CA VAL A 9 -3.92 -12.86 5.62
C VAL A 9 -2.78 -12.16 6.35
N LEU A 10 -2.53 -12.50 7.62
CA LEU A 10 -1.44 -11.91 8.39
C LEU A 10 -0.07 -12.18 7.76
N ALA A 11 0.16 -13.40 7.27
CA ALA A 11 1.40 -13.73 6.57
C ALA A 11 1.60 -12.87 5.31
N ILE A 12 0.55 -12.67 4.50
CA ILE A 12 0.59 -11.80 3.32
C ILE A 12 0.88 -10.34 3.73
N VAL A 13 0.21 -9.84 4.78
CA VAL A 13 0.40 -8.46 5.25
C VAL A 13 1.83 -8.24 5.75
N VAL A 14 2.35 -9.14 6.60
CA VAL A 14 3.71 -9.03 7.15
C VAL A 14 4.76 -9.13 6.05
N ALA A 15 4.65 -10.13 5.17
CA ALA A 15 5.60 -10.31 4.07
C ALA A 15 5.56 -9.15 3.07
N GLY A 16 4.36 -8.69 2.68
CA GLY A 16 4.19 -7.56 1.77
C GLY A 16 4.69 -6.25 2.37
N THR A 17 4.39 -6.00 3.64
CA THR A 17 4.90 -4.81 4.36
C THR A 17 6.41 -4.85 4.44
N TRP A 18 7.01 -5.99 4.80
CA TRP A 18 8.46 -6.15 4.85
C TRP A 18 9.12 -5.92 3.50
N GLN A 19 8.57 -6.52 2.44
CA GLN A 19 9.09 -6.38 1.07
C GLN A 19 9.15 -4.90 0.64
N TYR A 20 8.14 -4.11 1.00
CA TYR A 20 8.05 -2.71 0.57
C TYR A 20 8.65 -1.70 1.56
N ALA A 21 8.90 -2.11 2.80
CA ALA A 21 9.40 -1.24 3.87
C ALA A 21 10.71 -0.54 3.48
N GLY A 22 11.65 -1.25 2.85
CA GLY A 22 12.93 -0.67 2.43
C GLY A 22 12.76 0.52 1.48
N TYR A 23 11.89 0.39 0.49
CA TYR A 23 11.62 1.46 -0.47
C TYR A 23 10.94 2.67 0.18
N ILE A 24 9.97 2.43 1.07
CA ILE A 24 9.27 3.49 1.80
C ILE A 24 10.20 4.21 2.78
N MET A 25 11.08 3.48 3.47
CA MET A 25 12.07 4.09 4.37
C MET A 25 13.01 5.03 3.62
N MET A 26 13.48 4.65 2.42
CA MET A 26 14.35 5.52 1.61
C MET A 26 13.68 6.85 1.28
N ILE A 27 12.39 6.85 0.96
CA ILE A 27 11.64 8.09 0.67
C ILE A 27 11.54 8.96 1.93
N TYR A 28 11.25 8.36 3.09
CA TYR A 28 11.19 9.11 4.34
C TYR A 28 12.55 9.66 4.78
N VAL A 29 13.64 8.90 4.63
CA VAL A 29 15.00 9.36 4.95
C VAL A 29 15.35 10.56 4.07
N ALA A 30 15.15 10.47 2.76
CA ALA A 30 15.41 11.58 1.85
C ALA A 30 14.60 12.85 2.21
N ALA A 31 13.35 12.67 2.64
CA ALA A 31 12.52 13.80 3.07
C ALA A 31 12.98 14.40 4.40
N LEU A 32 13.41 13.57 5.35
CA LEU A 32 13.94 14.02 6.64
C LEU A 32 15.29 14.75 6.50
N GLU A 33 16.16 14.30 5.59
CA GLU A 33 17.41 14.99 5.26
C GLU A 33 17.18 16.39 4.68
N GLY A 34 16.01 16.62 4.08
CA GLY A 34 15.61 17.94 3.58
C GLY A 34 15.14 18.92 4.65
N VAL A 35 14.99 18.49 5.92
CA VAL A 35 14.55 19.36 7.03
C VAL A 35 15.75 20.19 7.53
N PRO A 36 15.72 21.54 7.42
CA PRO A 36 16.82 22.39 7.86
C PRO A 36 17.09 22.26 9.36
N ALA A 37 18.34 22.01 9.74
CA ALA A 37 18.76 21.90 11.13
C ALA A 37 18.51 23.19 11.93
N GLU A 38 18.61 24.34 11.28
CA GLU A 38 18.38 25.67 11.87
C GLU A 38 17.00 25.82 12.53
N LEU A 39 15.96 25.18 11.97
CA LEU A 39 14.61 25.20 12.57
C LEU A 39 14.57 24.44 13.90
N HIS A 40 15.32 23.34 13.99
CA HIS A 40 15.42 22.56 15.22
C HIS A 40 16.25 23.26 16.30
N GLU A 41 17.29 23.99 15.89
CA GLU A 41 18.12 24.82 16.78
C GLU A 41 17.32 26.00 17.31
N ALA A 42 16.64 26.77 16.45
CA ALA A 42 15.77 27.87 16.85
C ALA A 42 14.69 27.43 17.84
N ALA A 43 14.00 26.32 17.55
CA ALA A 43 13.00 25.77 18.46
C ALA A 43 13.60 25.30 19.80
N SER A 44 14.88 24.89 19.85
CA SER A 44 15.57 24.58 21.11
C SER A 44 15.76 25.83 21.96
N ILE A 45 16.11 26.95 21.34
CA ILE A 45 16.32 28.24 22.00
C ILE A 45 14.99 28.74 22.58
N ASP A 46 13.89 28.54 21.84
CA ASP A 46 12.52 28.86 22.28
C ASP A 46 11.97 27.89 23.35
N GLY A 47 12.74 26.90 23.77
CA GLY A 47 12.36 25.96 24.83
C GLY A 47 11.46 24.80 24.39
N ALA A 48 11.31 24.57 23.08
CA ALA A 48 10.49 23.47 22.56
C ALA A 48 11.12 22.10 22.85
N ASN A 49 10.30 21.17 23.34
CA ASN A 49 10.71 19.79 23.58
C ASN A 49 10.69 18.94 22.28
N ALA A 50 11.18 17.70 22.35
CA ALA A 50 11.29 16.83 21.17
C ALA A 50 9.93 16.53 20.50
N TRP A 51 8.85 16.41 21.27
CA TRP A 51 7.51 16.15 20.73
C TRP A 51 6.96 17.38 20.00
N GLU A 52 7.19 18.58 20.54
CA GLU A 52 6.80 19.83 19.90
C GLU A 52 7.55 20.04 18.57
N LYS A 53 8.85 19.76 18.53
CA LYS A 53 9.64 19.81 17.28
C LYS A 53 9.16 18.79 16.27
N MET A 54 8.87 17.55 16.68
CA MET A 54 8.34 16.52 15.79
C MET A 54 7.00 16.97 15.18
N ARG A 55 6.06 17.42 16.01
CA ARG A 55 4.70 17.77 15.60
C ARG A 55 4.62 19.05 14.76
N HIS A 56 5.42 20.07 15.08
CA HIS A 56 5.30 21.39 14.45
C HIS A 56 6.37 21.70 13.40
N ILE A 57 7.47 20.93 13.35
CA ILE A 57 8.55 21.13 12.37
C ILE A 57 8.64 19.89 11.47
N THR A 58 9.02 18.74 12.04
CA THR A 58 9.36 17.55 11.23
C THR A 58 8.15 17.02 10.44
N ILE A 59 7.03 16.74 11.10
CA ILE A 59 5.84 16.16 10.45
C ILE A 59 5.28 17.06 9.32
N PRO A 60 5.08 18.38 9.53
CA PRO A 60 4.65 19.26 8.46
C PRO A 60 5.62 19.30 7.28
N MET A 61 6.93 19.36 7.55
CA MET A 61 7.94 19.44 6.48
C MET A 61 8.08 18.16 5.67
N VAL A 62 7.81 16.99 6.27
CA VAL A 62 7.82 15.71 5.55
C VAL A 62 6.44 15.29 5.02
N ALA A 63 5.41 16.14 5.11
CA ALA A 63 4.04 15.78 4.73
C ALA A 63 3.92 15.36 3.26
N GLN A 64 4.70 15.96 2.36
CA GLN A 64 4.75 15.56 0.95
C GLN A 64 5.26 14.13 0.76
N ALA A 65 6.24 13.71 1.55
CA ALA A 65 6.74 12.34 1.52
C ALA A 65 5.67 11.35 2.02
N PHE A 66 4.87 11.74 3.02
CA PHE A 66 3.72 10.94 3.46
C PHE A 66 2.69 10.78 2.32
N THR A 67 2.36 11.85 1.59
CA THR A 67 1.48 11.79 0.41
C THR A 67 1.95 10.76 -0.61
N ILE A 68 3.24 10.84 -0.99
CA ILE A 68 3.86 9.98 -2.00
C ILE A 68 3.86 8.53 -1.54
N THR A 69 4.34 8.26 -0.31
CA THR A 69 4.44 6.90 0.23
C THR A 69 3.06 6.27 0.42
N MET A 70 2.05 7.03 0.85
CA MET A 70 0.66 6.56 0.95
C MET A 70 0.09 6.21 -0.42
N PHE A 71 0.39 6.98 -1.46
CA PHE A 71 -0.04 6.68 -2.83
C PHE A 71 0.58 5.38 -3.33
N LEU A 72 1.89 5.24 -3.18
CA LEU A 72 2.65 4.09 -3.66
C LEU A 72 2.27 2.80 -2.93
N THR A 73 2.13 2.84 -1.60
CA THR A 73 1.70 1.69 -0.79
C THR A 73 0.29 1.25 -1.10
N LEU A 74 -0.65 2.18 -1.25
CA LEU A 74 -2.05 1.87 -1.58
C LEU A 74 -2.15 1.22 -2.96
N LEU A 75 -1.50 1.81 -3.98
CA LEU A 75 -1.47 1.26 -5.33
C LEU A 75 -0.87 -0.15 -5.38
N ASN A 76 0.26 -0.36 -4.71
CA ASN A 76 0.91 -1.67 -4.71
C ASN A 76 0.11 -2.72 -3.95
N SER A 77 -0.59 -2.33 -2.88
CA SER A 77 -1.46 -3.23 -2.12
C SER A 77 -2.59 -3.81 -2.98
N PHE A 78 -3.21 -2.99 -3.85
CA PHE A 78 -4.21 -3.50 -4.79
C PHE A 78 -3.61 -4.40 -5.88
N LYS A 79 -2.41 -4.07 -6.35
CA LYS A 79 -1.70 -4.83 -7.38
C LYS A 79 -0.96 -6.06 -6.85
N GLN A 80 -1.03 -6.34 -5.54
CA GLN A 80 -0.26 -7.39 -4.90
C GLN A 80 -0.57 -8.76 -5.51
N PHE A 81 0.40 -9.28 -6.27
CA PHE A 81 0.33 -10.58 -6.92
C PHE A 81 1.37 -11.54 -6.34
N ASP A 82 2.65 -11.16 -6.39
CA ASP A 82 3.78 -12.07 -6.12
C ASP A 82 3.71 -12.69 -4.72
N VAL A 83 3.56 -11.87 -3.68
CA VAL A 83 3.41 -12.34 -2.28
C VAL A 83 2.17 -13.21 -2.10
N ASN A 84 1.05 -12.86 -2.72
CA ASN A 84 -0.17 -13.65 -2.60
C ASN A 84 0.00 -15.03 -3.24
N PHE A 85 0.47 -15.04 -4.50
CA PHE A 85 0.68 -16.26 -5.26
C PHE A 85 1.70 -17.17 -4.59
N SER A 86 2.85 -16.64 -4.18
CA SER A 86 3.92 -17.42 -3.55
C SER A 86 3.57 -17.97 -2.17
N LEU A 87 2.88 -17.21 -1.32
CA LEU A 87 2.57 -17.66 0.04
C LEU A 87 1.33 -18.53 0.12
N THR A 88 0.27 -18.16 -0.60
CA THR A 88 -1.05 -18.78 -0.40
C THR A 88 -1.70 -19.29 -1.67
N ALA A 89 -1.34 -18.76 -2.84
CA ALA A 89 -2.04 -19.00 -4.10
C ALA A 89 -3.57 -18.83 -3.97
N GLY A 90 -4.03 -17.90 -3.12
CA GLY A 90 -5.45 -17.66 -2.81
C GLY A 90 -6.02 -18.52 -1.66
N GLY A 91 -5.26 -19.47 -1.14
CA GLY A 91 -5.65 -20.33 -0.02
C GLY A 91 -5.67 -19.64 1.36
N PRO A 92 -6.33 -20.22 2.37
CA PRO A 92 -7.07 -21.48 2.32
C PRO A 92 -8.38 -21.33 1.55
N SER A 93 -8.84 -22.42 0.95
CA SER A 93 -10.13 -22.46 0.25
C SER A 93 -11.17 -23.22 1.05
N THR A 94 -12.41 -22.77 0.98
CA THR A 94 -13.58 -23.50 1.51
C THR A 94 -14.56 -23.76 0.37
N ILE A 95 -15.30 -24.87 0.45
CA ILE A 95 -16.33 -25.17 -0.56
C ILE A 95 -17.64 -24.55 -0.10
N PHE A 96 -18.25 -23.75 -0.98
CA PHE A 96 -19.59 -23.22 -0.78
C PHE A 96 -20.41 -23.42 -2.05
N MET A 97 -21.56 -24.08 -1.91
CA MET A 97 -22.45 -24.41 -3.04
C MET A 97 -21.72 -25.08 -4.22
N GLY A 98 -20.80 -26.02 -3.92
CA GLY A 98 -20.03 -26.75 -4.92
C GLY A 98 -18.93 -25.95 -5.62
N LYS A 99 -18.66 -24.71 -5.19
CA LYS A 99 -17.57 -23.87 -5.73
C LYS A 99 -16.50 -23.59 -4.67
N PRO A 100 -15.21 -23.61 -5.03
CA PRO A 100 -14.16 -23.17 -4.12
C PRO A 100 -14.25 -21.65 -3.92
N ILE A 101 -14.24 -21.23 -2.66
CA ILE A 101 -14.07 -19.84 -2.24
C ILE A 101 -12.66 -19.72 -1.66
N TYR A 102 -11.86 -18.88 -2.29
CA TYR A 102 -10.49 -18.60 -1.87
C TYR A 102 -10.47 -17.51 -0.80
N GLY A 103 -9.89 -17.80 0.36
CA GLY A 103 -9.88 -16.90 1.52
C GLY A 103 -8.95 -15.69 1.40
N THR A 104 -7.97 -15.75 0.49
CA THR A 104 -6.96 -14.72 0.27
C THR A 104 -6.76 -14.36 -1.20
N GLU A 105 -7.63 -14.81 -2.12
CA GLU A 105 -7.48 -14.47 -3.53
C GLU A 105 -7.70 -12.96 -3.76
N LEU A 106 -6.62 -12.26 -4.10
CA LEU A 106 -6.65 -10.84 -4.45
C LEU A 106 -6.97 -10.66 -5.94
N LEU A 107 -7.40 -9.45 -6.33
CA LEU A 107 -7.88 -9.14 -7.68
C LEU A 107 -6.86 -9.51 -8.77
N ALA A 108 -5.59 -9.18 -8.57
CA ALA A 108 -4.52 -9.52 -9.52
C ALA A 108 -4.38 -11.04 -9.71
N LEU A 109 -4.45 -11.81 -8.61
CA LEU A 109 -4.39 -13.26 -8.66
C LEU A 109 -5.64 -13.85 -9.34
N ASN A 110 -6.82 -13.30 -9.05
CA ASN A 110 -8.07 -13.73 -9.67
C ASN A 110 -8.07 -13.51 -11.20
N ILE A 111 -7.52 -12.38 -11.67
CA ILE A 111 -7.33 -12.09 -13.09
C ILE A 111 -6.41 -13.14 -13.73
N TYR A 112 -5.26 -13.40 -13.10
CA TYR A 112 -4.30 -14.41 -13.55
C TYR A 112 -4.93 -15.81 -13.63
N ASN A 113 -5.59 -16.24 -12.55
CA ASN A 113 -6.26 -17.54 -12.48
C ASN A 113 -7.34 -17.67 -13.57
N SER A 114 -8.05 -16.60 -13.89
CA SER A 114 -9.09 -16.63 -14.93
C SER A 114 -8.50 -16.74 -16.33
N ALA A 115 -7.46 -15.95 -16.61
CA ALA A 115 -6.81 -15.91 -17.91
C ALA A 115 -6.04 -17.20 -18.19
N PHE A 116 -5.15 -17.60 -17.29
CA PHE A 116 -4.13 -18.62 -17.56
C PHE A 116 -4.47 -19.98 -16.97
N VAL A 117 -4.98 -20.05 -15.74
CA VAL A 117 -5.32 -21.33 -15.09
C VAL A 117 -6.65 -21.88 -15.61
N GLY A 118 -7.65 -21.01 -15.70
CA GLY A 118 -8.98 -21.34 -16.21
C GLY A 118 -9.09 -21.32 -17.74
N ASN A 119 -8.03 -20.91 -18.44
CA ASN A 119 -7.98 -20.77 -19.90
C ASN A 119 -9.11 -19.89 -20.49
N LYS A 120 -9.56 -18.89 -19.71
CA LYS A 120 -10.62 -17.94 -20.11
C LYS A 120 -10.02 -16.57 -20.35
N LEU A 121 -9.16 -16.46 -21.36
CA LEU A 121 -8.41 -15.24 -21.69
C LEU A 121 -9.33 -14.02 -21.84
N ALA A 122 -10.45 -14.14 -22.57
CA ALA A 122 -11.41 -13.05 -22.74
C ALA A 122 -12.01 -12.57 -21.40
N MET A 123 -12.31 -13.51 -20.49
CA MET A 123 -12.84 -13.18 -19.16
C MET A 123 -11.78 -12.52 -18.28
N GLY A 124 -10.54 -13.04 -18.30
CA GLY A 124 -9.42 -12.45 -17.60
C GLY A 124 -9.12 -11.03 -18.07
N GLN A 125 -9.15 -10.80 -19.38
CA GLN A 125 -8.97 -9.47 -19.98
C GLN A 125 -10.08 -8.51 -19.54
N ALA A 126 -11.35 -8.93 -19.56
CA ALA A 126 -12.45 -8.10 -19.09
C ALA A 126 -12.28 -7.72 -17.61
N ARG A 127 -11.90 -8.66 -16.76
CA ARG A 127 -11.59 -8.39 -15.33
C ARG A 127 -10.42 -7.42 -15.18
N ALA A 128 -9.37 -7.54 -16.00
CA ALA A 128 -8.21 -6.64 -15.97
C ALA A 128 -8.58 -5.20 -16.34
N VAL A 129 -9.42 -5.00 -17.37
CA VAL A 129 -9.89 -3.66 -17.78
C VAL A 129 -10.73 -3.02 -16.68
N ILE A 130 -11.66 -3.77 -16.08
CA ILE A 130 -12.47 -3.26 -14.95
C ILE A 130 -11.57 -2.89 -13.77
N PHE A 131 -10.61 -3.76 -13.44
CA PHE A 131 -9.67 -3.51 -12.36
C PHE A 131 -8.81 -2.26 -12.62
N PHE A 132 -8.35 -2.06 -13.87
CA PHE A 132 -7.63 -0.86 -14.27
C PHE A 132 -8.45 0.42 -14.06
N LEU A 133 -9.73 0.43 -14.46
CA LEU A 133 -10.61 1.59 -14.25
C LEU A 133 -10.82 1.92 -12.77
N VAL A 134 -11.00 0.89 -11.94
CA VAL A 134 -11.12 1.04 -10.48
C VAL A 134 -9.82 1.59 -9.89
N LEU A 135 -8.67 1.05 -10.29
CA LEU A 135 -7.36 1.52 -9.82
C LEU A 135 -7.11 2.99 -10.20
N VAL A 136 -7.40 3.38 -11.44
CA VAL A 136 -7.25 4.77 -11.89
C VAL A 136 -8.16 5.69 -11.08
N SER A 137 -9.41 5.28 -10.84
CA SER A 137 -10.34 6.07 -10.04
C SER A 137 -9.83 6.30 -8.61
N ILE A 138 -9.35 5.24 -7.94
CA ILE A 138 -8.77 5.33 -6.59
C ILE A 138 -7.52 6.20 -6.60
N ALA A 139 -6.64 6.03 -7.59
CA ALA A 139 -5.41 6.79 -7.73
C ALA A 139 -5.69 8.30 -7.88
N LEU A 140 -6.63 8.66 -8.75
CA LEU A 140 -7.01 10.06 -8.98
C LEU A 140 -7.61 10.70 -7.72
N VAL A 141 -8.51 10.00 -7.04
CA VAL A 141 -9.12 10.48 -5.79
C VAL A 141 -8.06 10.69 -4.71
N GLN A 142 -7.13 9.74 -4.56
CA GLN A 142 -6.07 9.82 -3.55
C GLN A 142 -5.14 11.01 -3.83
N VAL A 143 -4.71 11.19 -5.09
CA VAL A 143 -3.82 12.29 -5.47
C VAL A 143 -4.52 13.64 -5.31
N TYR A 144 -5.79 13.74 -5.68
CA TYR A 144 -6.56 14.97 -5.54
C TYR A 144 -6.71 15.39 -4.07
N ILE A 145 -7.05 14.46 -3.18
CA ILE A 145 -7.20 14.74 -1.75
C ILE A 145 -5.87 15.18 -1.13
N ASN A 146 -4.77 14.52 -1.49
CA ASN A 146 -3.48 14.81 -0.89
C ASN A 146 -2.86 16.12 -1.40
N LYS A 147 -3.00 16.43 -2.70
CA LYS A 147 -2.56 17.73 -3.24
C LYS A 147 -3.27 18.91 -2.60
N LYS A 148 -4.57 18.78 -2.30
CA LYS A 148 -5.32 19.87 -1.65
C LYS A 148 -4.76 20.20 -0.27
N LYS A 149 -4.38 19.19 0.51
CA LYS A 149 -3.77 19.38 1.84
C LYS A 149 -2.40 20.05 1.79
N GLU A 150 -1.63 19.82 0.72
CA GLU A 150 -0.32 20.46 0.53
C GLU A 150 -0.41 21.95 0.17
N ILE A 151 -1.53 22.42 -0.38
CA ILE A 151 -1.73 23.83 -0.75
C ILE A 151 -2.26 24.66 0.44
N GLU A 152 -2.90 23.99 1.41
CA GLU A 152 -3.53 24.63 2.58
C GLU A 152 -2.62 24.67 3.83
N MET A 153 -1.46 24.01 3.79
CA MET A 153 -0.41 24.05 4.84
C MET A 153 0.70 25.02 4.46
#